data_AF-A0A210QQY5-F1
#
_entry.id   AF-A0A210QQY5-F1
#
_cell.length_a   1.000
_cell.length_b   1.000
_cell.length_c   1.000
_cell.angle_alpha   90.00
_cell.angle_beta   90.00
_cell.angle_gamma   90.00
#
_symmetry.space_group_name_H-M   'P 1'
#
loop_
_entity.id
_entity.type
_entity.pdbx_description
1 polymer ?
#
loop_
_entity_poly.entity_id
_entity_poly.type
_entity_poly.pdbx_seq_one_letter_code
_entity_poly.pdbx_strand_id
1 'polypeptide(L)'
;MPKLNKLVLIGNYISGWNDDPNVFGNVTSIRNLYLDGNNIKLVNKTSFPQHFLNSLNKLCLTNNPFSCSCDLKWFLDWMKSTKHTKIVNYPNRYICRSPPDLNNVLLKDYNPTDEMCADIGKTLQDACIGISVTFIFLVLMVSISFRYRFHLRYWLHVTGLHQLGYQRLVHDFDFKYDAYVIYSDGDHSFIKNRLIPELEIKSHCRLCIPARDFEPGALIVENITNKFELSKNIVVILSRSLLDCEWCDYQLALTQTKAIREGPGVLSIILLEDMDSINISPSMRALLSMVNCCTWSCDRTSQRRFWGQLLTALNKHTDSENGQ
;
A
#
# COMPACT_ATOMS: atom_id res chain seq x y z
N MET A 1 8.58 -52.72 30.98
CA MET A 1 8.32 -54.17 31.09
C MET A 1 9.22 -54.96 30.13
N PRO A 2 10.50 -55.24 30.46
CA PRO A 2 11.47 -55.70 29.45
C PRO A 2 11.45 -57.21 29.08
N LYS A 3 10.54 -58.03 29.64
CA LYS A 3 10.49 -59.49 29.38
C LYS A 3 9.20 -59.98 28.73
N LEU A 4 8.23 -59.10 28.47
CA LEU A 4 6.94 -59.53 27.92
C LEU A 4 7.06 -59.69 26.40
N ASN A 5 7.14 -60.94 25.95
CA ASN A 5 7.25 -61.31 24.52
C ASN A 5 5.90 -61.66 23.89
N LYS A 6 4.89 -62.00 24.70
CA LYS A 6 3.55 -62.37 24.24
C LYS A 6 2.51 -61.60 25.05
N LEU A 7 1.62 -60.90 24.36
CA LEU A 7 0.49 -60.17 24.94
C LEU A 7 -0.81 -60.73 24.35
N VAL A 8 -1.71 -61.17 25.23
CA VAL A 8 -2.99 -61.79 24.86
C VAL A 8 -4.10 -60.99 25.50
N LEU A 9 -4.90 -60.33 24.66
CA LEU A 9 -6.01 -59.45 25.04
C LEU A 9 -7.27 -59.85 24.27
N ILE A 10 -7.58 -61.14 24.28
CA ILE A 10 -8.67 -61.75 23.49
C ILE A 10 -10.02 -61.55 24.19
N GLY A 11 -11.07 -61.23 23.44
CA GLY A 11 -12.45 -61.20 23.94
C GLY A 11 -12.76 -60.06 24.90
N ASN A 12 -12.07 -58.92 24.77
CA ASN A 12 -12.32 -57.72 25.57
C ASN A 12 -13.13 -56.69 24.77
N TYR A 13 -13.36 -55.51 25.35
CA TYR A 13 -14.12 -54.42 24.73
C TYR A 13 -13.23 -53.33 24.15
N ILE A 14 -11.99 -53.65 23.73
CA ILE A 14 -11.05 -52.65 23.22
C ILE A 14 -11.59 -52.10 21.89
N SER A 15 -11.95 -50.81 21.87
CA SER A 15 -12.49 -50.14 20.67
C SER A 15 -11.45 -49.29 19.93
N GLY A 16 -10.39 -48.91 20.62
CA GLY A 16 -9.33 -48.04 20.14
C GLY A 16 -8.30 -47.78 21.24
N TRP A 17 -7.49 -46.74 21.08
CA TRP A 17 -6.30 -46.48 21.89
C TRP A 17 -6.42 -45.23 22.77
N ASN A 18 -7.63 -44.81 23.14
CA ASN A 18 -7.93 -43.60 23.91
C ASN A 18 -7.20 -42.34 23.42
N ASP A 19 -7.12 -42.17 22.09
CA ASP A 19 -6.42 -41.08 21.41
C ASP A 19 -4.93 -40.93 21.74
N ASP A 20 -4.30 -41.93 22.39
CA ASP A 20 -2.86 -41.98 22.56
C ASP A 20 -2.22 -42.37 21.21
N PRO A 21 -1.49 -41.43 20.56
CA PRO A 21 -0.90 -41.68 19.26
C PRO A 21 0.31 -42.61 19.36
N ASN A 22 0.73 -43.06 20.55
CA ASN A 22 2.00 -43.78 20.72
C ASN A 22 1.93 -44.99 21.66
N VAL A 23 0.76 -45.63 21.79
CA VAL A 23 0.55 -46.79 22.68
C VAL A 23 1.63 -47.87 22.53
N PHE A 24 2.04 -48.20 21.31
CA PHE A 24 3.08 -49.22 21.05
C PHE A 24 4.43 -48.63 20.62
N GLY A 25 4.64 -47.31 20.67
CA GLY A 25 5.88 -46.69 20.19
C GLY A 25 7.13 -47.12 20.95
N ASN A 26 7.03 -47.13 22.28
CA ASN A 26 8.16 -47.47 23.16
C ASN A 26 8.22 -48.96 23.52
N VAL A 27 7.35 -49.78 22.93
CA VAL A 27 7.26 -51.22 23.21
C VAL A 27 8.17 -51.99 22.27
N THR A 28 9.27 -52.52 22.78
CA THR A 28 10.29 -53.21 21.96
C THR A 28 10.36 -54.72 22.19
N SER A 29 9.81 -55.23 23.30
CA SER A 29 9.91 -56.64 23.71
C SER A 29 8.83 -57.54 23.11
N ILE A 30 7.63 -57.02 22.82
CA ILE A 30 6.50 -57.83 22.37
C ILE A 30 6.78 -58.37 20.95
N ARG A 31 6.56 -59.68 20.78
CA ARG A 31 6.69 -60.39 19.49
C ARG A 31 5.39 -61.05 19.06
N ASN A 32 4.52 -61.44 19.99
CA ASN A 32 3.24 -62.08 19.67
C ASN A 32 2.10 -61.27 20.30
N LEU A 33 1.22 -60.72 19.47
CA LEU A 33 0.10 -59.88 19.89
C LEU A 33 -1.22 -60.49 19.44
N TYR A 34 -2.09 -60.79 20.40
CA TYR A 34 -3.43 -61.32 20.16
C TYR A 34 -4.47 -60.34 20.69
N LEU A 35 -5.27 -59.80 19.78
CA LEU A 35 -6.30 -58.79 19.99
C LEU A 35 -7.64 -59.23 19.37
N ASP A 36 -7.83 -60.53 19.15
CA ASP A 36 -9.04 -61.07 18.55
C ASP A 36 -10.27 -60.94 19.45
N GLY A 37 -11.44 -60.78 18.83
CA GLY A 37 -12.72 -60.64 19.55
C GLY A 37 -12.87 -59.35 20.33
N ASN A 38 -12.30 -58.24 19.84
CA ASN A 38 -12.47 -56.89 20.41
C ASN A 38 -13.40 -56.03 19.52
N ASN A 39 -13.49 -54.73 19.81
CA ASN A 39 -14.30 -53.75 19.08
C ASN A 39 -13.44 -52.81 18.22
N ILE A 40 -12.27 -53.26 17.76
CA ILE A 40 -11.32 -52.43 17.01
C ILE A 40 -11.88 -52.15 15.61
N LYS A 41 -12.28 -50.91 15.36
CA LYS A 41 -12.82 -50.49 14.06
C LYS A 41 -11.72 -50.03 13.10
N LEU A 42 -10.76 -49.26 13.60
CA LEU A 42 -9.66 -48.71 12.83
C LEU A 42 -8.33 -49.01 13.52
N VAL A 43 -7.30 -49.23 12.72
CA VAL A 43 -5.92 -49.31 13.19
C VAL A 43 -5.27 -48.00 12.76
N ASN A 44 -4.84 -47.18 13.71
CA ASN A 44 -4.18 -45.90 13.43
C ASN A 44 -2.68 -46.09 13.24
N LYS A 45 -2.11 -45.46 12.21
CA LYS A 45 -0.67 -45.54 11.90
C LYS A 45 0.21 -45.02 13.04
N THR A 46 -0.31 -44.06 13.79
CA THR A 46 0.33 -43.48 14.96
C THR A 46 0.44 -44.54 16.07
N SER A 47 -0.68 -45.13 16.50
CA SER A 47 -0.71 -46.11 17.59
C SER A 47 0.06 -47.40 17.29
N PHE A 48 0.14 -47.80 16.01
CA PHE A 48 0.93 -48.94 15.53
C PHE A 48 2.04 -48.50 14.57
N PRO A 49 3.15 -47.97 15.11
CA PRO A 49 4.23 -47.50 14.26
C PRO A 49 4.91 -48.67 13.56
N GLN A 50 5.46 -48.40 12.38
CA GLN A 50 5.94 -49.44 11.48
C GLN A 50 7.10 -50.26 12.06
N HIS A 51 7.96 -49.67 12.91
CA HIS A 51 9.02 -50.41 13.60
C HIS A 51 8.46 -51.47 14.55
N PHE A 52 7.40 -51.13 15.30
CA PHE A 52 6.74 -52.06 16.20
C PHE A 52 6.08 -53.19 15.40
N LEU A 53 5.31 -52.83 14.38
CA LEU A 53 4.66 -53.80 13.49
C LEU A 53 5.70 -54.74 12.88
N ASN A 54 6.84 -54.25 12.40
CA ASN A 54 7.93 -55.05 11.83
C ASN A 54 8.56 -56.01 12.85
N SER A 55 8.62 -55.63 14.11
CA SER A 55 9.19 -56.46 15.18
C SER A 55 8.33 -57.66 15.60
N LEU A 56 7.03 -57.66 15.25
CA LEU A 56 6.12 -58.76 15.59
C LEU A 56 6.38 -60.02 14.74
N ASN A 57 6.25 -61.18 15.37
CA ASN A 57 6.22 -62.50 14.74
C ASN A 57 4.79 -62.94 14.43
N LYS A 58 3.84 -62.66 15.33
CA LYS A 58 2.43 -63.01 15.16
C LYS A 58 1.53 -61.85 15.60
N LEU A 59 0.59 -61.49 14.75
CA LEU A 59 -0.49 -60.54 15.01
C LEU A 59 -1.84 -61.20 14.71
N CYS A 60 -2.76 -61.18 15.66
CA CYS A 60 -4.11 -61.69 15.48
C CYS A 60 -5.12 -60.60 15.84
N LEU A 61 -5.95 -60.18 14.88
CA LEU A 61 -7.01 -59.20 15.06
C LEU A 61 -8.36 -59.72 14.53
N THR A 62 -8.52 -61.04 14.42
CA THR A 62 -9.77 -61.64 13.93
C THR A 62 -10.96 -61.30 14.81
N ASN A 63 -12.17 -61.36 14.25
CA ASN A 63 -13.41 -61.05 14.98
C ASN A 63 -13.47 -59.63 15.56
N ASN A 64 -12.83 -58.66 14.90
CA ASN A 64 -13.01 -57.23 15.17
C ASN A 64 -13.89 -56.59 14.09
N PRO A 65 -14.72 -55.59 14.43
CA PRO A 65 -15.63 -54.94 13.49
C PRO A 65 -14.94 -53.83 12.68
N PHE A 66 -14.06 -54.22 11.76
CA PHE A 66 -13.30 -53.26 10.95
C PHE A 66 -14.21 -52.30 10.16
N SER A 67 -13.89 -51.01 10.22
CA SER A 67 -14.49 -49.97 9.38
C SER A 67 -13.63 -49.76 8.15
N CYS A 68 -14.13 -50.19 7.01
CA CYS A 68 -13.49 -50.08 5.70
C CYS A 68 -13.74 -48.68 5.13
N SER A 69 -13.02 -47.71 5.72
CA SER A 69 -12.88 -46.35 5.26
C SER A 69 -11.47 -46.10 4.70
N CYS A 70 -11.26 -44.92 4.15
CA CYS A 70 -9.95 -44.44 3.69
C CYS A 70 -8.89 -44.42 4.81
N ASP A 71 -9.30 -44.27 6.07
CA ASP A 71 -8.39 -44.29 7.22
C ASP A 71 -7.77 -45.68 7.47
N LEU A 72 -8.45 -46.74 7.02
CA LEU A 72 -7.93 -48.11 7.13
C LEU A 72 -6.96 -48.48 6.00
N LYS A 73 -6.90 -47.67 4.92
CA LYS A 73 -6.14 -47.97 3.71
C LYS A 73 -4.68 -48.34 3.99
N TRP A 74 -3.99 -47.53 4.79
CA TRP A 74 -2.58 -47.76 5.12
C TRP A 74 -2.34 -49.14 5.77
N PHE A 75 -3.29 -49.59 6.62
CA PHE A 75 -3.18 -50.86 7.33
C PHE A 75 -3.44 -52.03 6.37
N LEU A 76 -4.36 -51.86 5.42
CA LEU A 76 -4.59 -52.84 4.35
C LEU A 76 -3.35 -53.01 3.47
N ASP A 77 -2.72 -51.90 3.07
CA ASP A 77 -1.49 -51.91 2.28
C ASP A 77 -0.34 -52.59 3.04
N TRP A 78 -0.24 -52.31 4.34
CA TRP A 78 0.71 -53.00 5.21
C TRP A 78 0.42 -54.51 5.31
N MET A 79 -0.84 -54.93 5.45
CA MET A 79 -1.20 -56.34 5.51
C MET A 79 -0.94 -57.08 4.18
N LYS A 80 -1.18 -56.42 3.04
CA LYS A 80 -0.91 -56.96 1.70
C LYS A 80 0.59 -57.11 1.43
N SER A 81 1.41 -56.15 1.86
CA SER A 81 2.87 -56.17 1.68
C SER A 81 3.61 -57.06 2.69
N THR A 82 2.98 -57.40 3.82
CA THR A 82 3.59 -58.22 4.87
C THR A 82 3.46 -59.71 4.57
N LYS A 83 4.48 -60.50 4.98
CA LYS A 83 4.44 -61.97 4.90
C LYS A 83 3.20 -62.50 5.64
N HIS A 84 2.32 -63.23 4.94
CA HIS A 84 1.08 -63.76 5.50
C HIS A 84 1.26 -64.64 6.75
N THR A 85 2.44 -65.24 6.94
CA THR A 85 2.78 -66.02 8.15
C THR A 85 2.79 -65.20 9.45
N LYS A 86 2.86 -63.87 9.34
CA LYS A 86 2.84 -62.94 10.47
C LYS A 86 1.44 -62.58 10.94
N ILE A 87 0.45 -62.62 10.04
CA ILE A 87 -0.93 -62.24 10.34
C ILE A 87 -1.76 -63.52 10.47
N VAL A 88 -2.13 -63.84 11.70
CA VAL A 88 -2.84 -65.08 12.02
C VAL A 88 -4.23 -65.03 11.38
N ASN A 89 -4.61 -66.10 10.67
CA ASN A 89 -5.89 -66.30 9.97
C ASN A 89 -6.19 -65.33 8.80
N TYR A 90 -5.20 -64.58 8.32
CA TYR A 90 -5.33 -63.80 7.09
C TYR A 90 -5.23 -64.71 5.85
N PRO A 91 -6.04 -64.52 4.80
CA PRO A 91 -7.03 -63.44 4.61
C PRO A 91 -8.46 -63.78 5.08
N ASN A 92 -8.78 -65.04 5.35
CA ASN A 92 -10.16 -65.52 5.39
C ASN A 92 -11.01 -65.08 6.60
N ARG A 93 -10.40 -64.55 7.68
CA ARG A 93 -11.12 -64.14 8.90
C ARG A 93 -11.13 -62.63 9.18
N TYR A 94 -10.71 -61.84 8.19
CA TYR A 94 -10.69 -60.38 8.29
C TYR A 94 -11.79 -59.83 7.38
N ILE A 95 -12.87 -59.34 7.99
CA ILE A 95 -14.06 -58.83 7.30
C ILE A 95 -14.38 -57.39 7.68
N CYS A 96 -14.88 -56.63 6.72
CA CYS A 96 -15.46 -55.31 6.91
C CYS A 96 -16.82 -55.45 7.62
N ARG A 97 -17.10 -54.58 8.59
CA ARG A 97 -18.42 -54.47 9.26
C ARG A 97 -19.10 -53.12 9.04
N SER A 98 -18.33 -52.12 8.59
CA SER A 98 -18.80 -50.77 8.29
C SER A 98 -18.00 -50.25 7.09
N PRO A 99 -18.55 -49.40 6.20
CA PRO A 99 -19.95 -48.97 6.10
C PRO A 99 -20.91 -50.13 5.77
N PRO A 100 -22.24 -49.96 5.90
CA PRO A 100 -23.24 -51.02 5.66
C PRO A 100 -23.09 -51.71 4.30
N ASP A 101 -22.73 -50.94 3.26
CA ASP A 101 -22.57 -51.44 1.89
C ASP A 101 -21.41 -52.43 1.72
N LEU A 102 -20.42 -52.37 2.63
CA LEU A 102 -19.25 -53.25 2.64
C LEU A 102 -19.32 -54.31 3.74
N ASN A 103 -20.48 -54.51 4.38
CA ASN A 103 -20.61 -55.49 5.46
C ASN A 103 -20.36 -56.91 4.94
N ASN A 104 -19.51 -57.67 5.65
CA ASN A 104 -19.04 -59.02 5.32
C ASN A 104 -18.10 -59.14 4.10
N VAL A 105 -17.63 -58.03 3.52
CA VAL A 105 -16.57 -58.06 2.50
C VAL A 105 -15.23 -58.40 3.16
N LEU A 106 -14.42 -59.26 2.53
CA LEU A 106 -13.08 -59.58 3.04
C LEU A 106 -12.13 -58.40 2.85
N LEU A 107 -11.28 -58.13 3.84
CA LEU A 107 -10.32 -57.01 3.77
C LEU A 107 -9.33 -57.12 2.59
N LYS A 108 -9.05 -58.34 2.12
CA LYS A 108 -8.21 -58.56 0.92
C LYS A 108 -8.84 -58.01 -0.37
N ASP A 109 -10.17 -57.99 -0.45
CA ASP A 109 -10.95 -57.63 -1.64
C ASP A 109 -11.34 -56.16 -1.63
N TYR A 110 -11.22 -55.48 -0.47
CA TYR A 110 -11.37 -54.03 -0.36
C TYR A 110 -10.11 -53.31 -0.86
N ASN A 111 -10.28 -52.48 -1.90
CA ASN A 111 -9.18 -51.73 -2.53
C ASN A 111 -9.63 -50.32 -2.95
N PRO A 112 -9.68 -49.34 -2.02
CA PRO A 112 -10.08 -47.97 -2.34
C PRO A 112 -9.01 -47.25 -3.18
N THR A 113 -9.42 -46.63 -4.29
CA THR A 113 -8.53 -45.79 -5.11
C THR A 113 -8.19 -44.49 -4.37
N ASP A 114 -7.02 -43.90 -4.65
CA ASP A 114 -6.61 -42.63 -4.03
C ASP A 114 -7.59 -41.49 -4.35
N GLU A 115 -8.22 -41.52 -5.51
CA GLU A 115 -9.25 -40.56 -5.91
C GLU A 115 -10.52 -40.66 -5.06
N MET A 116 -10.96 -41.88 -4.69
CA MET A 116 -12.11 -42.07 -3.80
C MET A 116 -11.84 -41.62 -2.36
N CYS A 117 -10.56 -41.60 -1.97
CA CYS A 117 -10.11 -41.16 -0.66
C CYS A 117 -9.62 -39.71 -0.61
N ALA A 118 -9.71 -38.99 -1.72
CA ALA A 118 -9.51 -37.56 -1.74
C ALA A 118 -10.65 -36.89 -0.94
N ASP A 119 -10.30 -35.99 -0.03
CA ASP A 119 -11.28 -35.24 0.77
C ASP A 119 -11.99 -34.21 -0.13
N ILE A 120 -13.06 -34.64 -0.78
CA ILE A 120 -13.88 -33.82 -1.68
C ILE A 120 -14.50 -32.63 -0.92
N GLY A 121 -14.74 -32.77 0.38
CA GLY A 121 -15.30 -31.70 1.21
C GLY A 121 -14.33 -30.53 1.36
N LYS A 122 -13.06 -30.85 1.62
CA LYS A 122 -12.01 -29.82 1.75
C LYS A 122 -11.69 -29.14 0.42
N THR A 123 -11.64 -29.90 -0.68
CA THR A 123 -11.35 -29.31 -2.00
C THR A 123 -12.46 -28.36 -2.47
N LEU A 124 -13.72 -28.67 -2.19
CA LEU A 124 -14.85 -27.76 -2.47
C LEU A 124 -14.80 -26.50 -1.61
N GLN A 125 -14.50 -26.64 -0.32
CA GLN A 125 -14.39 -25.50 0.59
C GLN A 125 -13.26 -24.55 0.18
N ASP A 126 -12.08 -25.07 -0.14
CA ASP A 126 -10.93 -24.28 -0.56
C ASP A 126 -11.21 -23.54 -1.90
N ALA A 127 -11.90 -24.20 -2.83
CA ALA A 127 -12.30 -23.58 -4.09
C ALA A 127 -13.28 -22.41 -3.89
N CYS A 128 -14.28 -22.55 -3.02
CA CYS A 128 -15.24 -21.47 -2.73
C CYS A 128 -14.57 -20.23 -2.13
N ILE A 129 -13.59 -20.43 -1.24
CA ILE A 129 -12.80 -19.35 -0.64
C ILE A 129 -11.99 -18.63 -1.73
N GLY A 130 -11.32 -19.39 -2.60
CA GLY A 130 -10.54 -18.81 -3.71
C GLY A 130 -11.39 -17.94 -4.64
N ILE A 131 -12.59 -18.39 -5.01
CA ILE A 131 -13.50 -17.63 -5.90
C ILE A 131 -13.97 -16.34 -5.24
N SER A 132 -14.30 -16.39 -3.94
CA SER A 132 -14.77 -15.21 -3.22
C SER A 132 -13.67 -14.15 -3.06
N VAL A 133 -12.43 -14.56 -2.75
CA VAL A 133 -11.30 -13.64 -2.61
C VAL A 133 -10.94 -12.98 -3.94
N THR A 134 -10.93 -13.74 -5.03
CA THR A 134 -10.64 -13.21 -6.37
C THR A 134 -11.71 -12.22 -6.84
N PHE A 135 -12.99 -12.51 -6.57
CA PHE A 135 -14.08 -11.59 -6.88
C PHE A 135 -13.95 -10.26 -6.13
N ILE A 136 -13.68 -10.29 -4.83
CA ILE A 136 -13.48 -9.09 -4.01
C ILE A 136 -12.30 -8.26 -4.53
N PHE A 137 -11.19 -8.92 -4.88
CA PHE A 137 -10.02 -8.24 -5.45
C PHE A 137 -10.33 -7.53 -6.76
N LEU A 138 -11.06 -8.18 -7.68
CA LEU A 138 -11.47 -7.57 -8.95
C LEU A 138 -12.35 -6.32 -8.74
N VAL A 139 -13.32 -6.38 -7.82
CA VAL A 139 -14.19 -5.23 -7.50
C VAL A 139 -13.38 -4.06 -6.94
N LEU A 140 -12.43 -4.31 -6.05
CA LEU A 140 -11.54 -3.27 -5.52
C LEU A 140 -10.67 -2.65 -6.60
N MET A 141 -10.06 -3.46 -7.46
CA MET A 141 -9.23 -2.98 -8.57
C MET A 141 -10.02 -2.12 -9.56
N VAL A 142 -11.23 -2.54 -9.92
CA VAL A 142 -12.14 -1.75 -10.76
C VAL A 142 -12.51 -0.43 -10.06
N SER A 143 -12.91 -0.47 -8.79
CA SER A 143 -13.25 0.73 -8.01
C SER A 143 -12.10 1.74 -7.95
N ILE A 144 -10.88 1.28 -7.67
CA ILE A 144 -9.66 2.09 -7.66
C ILE A 144 -9.42 2.69 -9.06
N SER A 145 -9.51 1.87 -10.10
CA SER A 145 -9.32 2.32 -11.49
C SER A 145 -10.33 3.40 -11.89
N PHE A 146 -11.59 3.27 -11.48
CA PHE A 146 -12.62 4.28 -11.70
C PHE A 146 -12.35 5.58 -10.93
N ARG A 147 -11.93 5.48 -9.65
CA ARG A 147 -11.55 6.64 -8.84
C ARG A 147 -10.40 7.41 -9.47
N TYR A 148 -9.39 6.71 -9.99
CA TYR A 148 -8.20 7.32 -10.58
C TYR A 148 -8.27 7.46 -12.11
N ARG A 149 -9.43 7.27 -12.76
CA ARG A 149 -9.52 7.22 -14.23
C ARG A 149 -8.96 8.46 -14.91
N PHE A 150 -9.13 9.63 -14.31
CA PHE A 150 -8.65 10.89 -14.86
C PHE A 150 -7.13 11.01 -14.71
N HIS A 151 -6.56 10.60 -13.58
CA HIS A 151 -5.12 10.53 -13.38
C HIS A 151 -4.46 9.53 -14.34
N LEU A 152 -5.05 8.34 -14.51
CA LEU A 152 -4.60 7.33 -15.46
C LEU A 152 -4.62 7.84 -16.90
N ARG A 153 -5.73 8.45 -17.33
CA ARG A 153 -5.84 9.06 -18.68
C ARG A 153 -4.79 10.15 -18.89
N TYR A 154 -4.58 10.99 -17.89
CA TYR A 154 -3.59 12.05 -17.94
C TYR A 154 -2.17 11.48 -18.06
N TRP A 155 -1.80 10.50 -17.22
CA TRP A 155 -0.49 9.86 -17.28
C TRP A 155 -0.25 9.12 -18.60
N LEU A 156 -1.26 8.41 -19.11
CA LEU A 156 -1.19 7.77 -20.43
C LEU A 156 -1.00 8.79 -21.57
N HIS A 157 -1.67 9.94 -21.47
CA HIS A 157 -1.50 11.02 -22.45
C HIS A 157 -0.08 11.61 -22.39
N VAL A 158 0.42 11.94 -21.19
CA VAL A 158 1.76 12.52 -20.99
C VAL A 158 2.86 11.55 -21.39
N THR A 159 2.74 10.26 -21.05
CA THR A 159 3.70 9.23 -21.46
C THR A 159 3.68 9.01 -22.97
N GLY A 160 2.50 9.05 -23.61
CA GLY A 160 2.39 9.02 -25.06
C GLY A 160 3.07 10.21 -25.75
N LEU A 161 2.91 11.42 -25.19
CA LEU A 161 3.60 12.62 -25.67
C LEU A 161 5.12 12.51 -25.49
N HIS A 162 5.59 11.98 -24.37
CA HIS A 162 7.02 11.73 -24.12
C HIS A 162 7.61 10.72 -25.11
N GLN A 163 6.88 9.65 -25.44
CA GLN A 163 7.32 8.68 -26.43
C GLN A 163 7.39 9.26 -27.85
N LEU A 164 6.56 10.28 -28.14
CA LEU A 164 6.58 11.04 -29.39
C LEU A 164 7.64 12.17 -29.40
N GLY A 165 8.46 12.28 -28.36
CA GLY A 165 9.52 13.29 -28.27
C GLY A 165 9.03 14.70 -27.92
N TYR A 166 7.76 14.86 -27.54
CA TYR A 166 7.26 16.12 -27.00
C TYR A 166 7.75 16.28 -25.56
N GLN A 167 8.71 17.16 -25.34
CA GLN A 167 8.98 17.70 -24.02
C GLN A 167 7.87 18.67 -23.63
N ARG A 168 7.54 18.74 -22.33
CA ARG A 168 6.80 19.89 -21.83
C ARG A 168 7.58 21.14 -22.16
N LEU A 169 6.94 22.10 -22.81
CA LEU A 169 7.35 23.49 -22.79
C LEU A 169 7.25 23.98 -21.34
N VAL A 170 8.23 23.62 -20.52
CA VAL A 170 8.57 24.43 -19.36
C VAL A 170 8.98 25.75 -19.97
N HIS A 171 8.23 26.81 -19.68
CA HIS A 171 8.69 28.17 -19.93
C HIS A 171 9.88 28.42 -19.00
N ASP A 172 11.02 27.81 -19.35
CA ASP A 172 12.33 28.24 -18.90
C ASP A 172 12.63 29.49 -19.73
N PHE A 173 11.82 30.54 -19.52
CA PHE A 173 12.28 31.85 -19.91
C PHE A 173 13.49 32.10 -19.04
N ASP A 174 14.62 32.44 -19.65
CA ASP A 174 15.73 33.08 -18.96
C ASP A 174 15.18 34.35 -18.30
N PHE A 175 14.63 34.22 -17.09
CA PHE A 175 14.02 35.32 -16.38
C PHE A 175 15.15 36.32 -16.10
N LYS A 176 15.02 37.50 -16.69
CA LYS A 176 15.98 38.58 -16.50
C LYS A 176 15.95 39.10 -15.06
N TYR A 177 14.79 38.99 -14.42
CA TYR A 177 14.54 39.46 -13.06
C TYR A 177 13.94 38.36 -12.20
N ASP A 178 14.35 38.31 -10.94
CA ASP A 178 13.86 37.32 -9.97
C ASP A 178 12.51 37.79 -9.39
N ALA A 179 12.28 39.10 -9.34
CA ALA A 179 10.97 39.66 -9.01
C ALA A 179 10.67 41.03 -9.67
N TYR A 180 9.41 41.25 -10.04
CA TYR A 180 8.86 42.56 -10.41
C TYR A 180 8.16 43.20 -9.22
N VAL A 181 8.42 44.49 -8.95
CA VAL A 181 7.87 45.19 -7.79
C VAL A 181 6.75 46.17 -8.19
N ILE A 182 5.56 45.94 -7.66
CA ILE A 182 4.39 46.84 -7.78
C ILE A 182 4.34 47.72 -6.52
N TYR A 183 4.47 49.03 -6.71
CA TYR A 183 4.41 50.02 -5.63
C TYR A 183 3.86 51.36 -6.15
N SER A 184 3.38 52.21 -5.24
CA SER A 184 2.94 53.58 -5.57
C SER A 184 4.07 54.58 -5.38
N ASP A 185 4.04 55.72 -6.08
CA ASP A 185 5.09 56.74 -5.98
C ASP A 185 5.29 57.25 -4.53
N GLY A 186 4.25 57.22 -3.70
CA GLY A 186 4.34 57.54 -2.26
C GLY A 186 5.30 56.63 -1.48
N ASP A 187 5.44 55.37 -1.90
CA ASP A 187 6.28 54.35 -1.25
C ASP A 187 7.71 54.33 -1.77
N HIS A 188 8.07 55.21 -2.71
CA HIS A 188 9.40 55.23 -3.34
C HIS A 188 10.54 55.35 -2.31
N SER A 189 10.30 56.07 -1.21
CA SER A 189 11.26 56.21 -0.11
C SER A 189 11.57 54.88 0.59
N PHE A 190 10.55 54.01 0.76
CA PHE A 190 10.70 52.67 1.33
C PHE A 190 11.47 51.76 0.36
N ILE A 191 11.11 51.78 -0.94
CA ILE A 191 11.79 51.01 -1.98
C ILE A 191 13.29 51.31 -1.98
N LYS A 192 13.63 52.59 -2.13
CA LYS A 192 15.02 53.03 -2.34
C LYS A 192 15.89 52.81 -1.11
N ASN A 193 15.37 53.09 0.08
CA ASN A 193 16.18 53.09 1.31
C ASN A 193 16.18 51.74 2.04
N ARG A 194 15.19 50.86 1.78
CA ARG A 194 15.02 49.60 2.52
C ARG A 194 14.98 48.38 1.61
N LEU A 195 14.08 48.35 0.64
CA LEU A 195 13.86 47.15 -0.18
C LEU A 195 15.07 46.83 -1.05
N ILE A 196 15.57 47.82 -1.81
CA ILE A 196 16.70 47.64 -2.73
C ILE A 196 17.97 47.19 -1.97
N PRO A 197 18.40 47.87 -0.88
CA PRO A 197 19.61 47.45 -0.18
C PRO A 197 19.54 46.05 0.45
N GLU A 198 18.37 45.61 0.91
CA GLU A 198 18.23 44.28 1.53
C GLU A 198 18.16 43.16 0.48
N LEU A 199 17.48 43.38 -0.64
CA LEU A 199 17.26 42.34 -1.65
C LEU A 199 18.36 42.31 -2.72
N GLU A 200 18.74 43.45 -3.31
CA GLU A 200 19.76 43.48 -4.38
C GLU A 200 21.18 43.35 -3.83
N ILE A 201 21.50 44.05 -2.73
CA ILE A 201 22.89 44.10 -2.23
C ILE A 201 23.22 42.89 -1.35
N LYS A 202 22.38 42.54 -0.38
CA LYS A 202 22.66 41.42 0.54
C LYS A 202 22.31 40.06 -0.02
N SER A 203 21.26 39.98 -0.83
CA SER A 203 20.67 38.71 -1.25
C SER A 203 20.88 38.43 -2.75
N HIS A 204 21.54 39.34 -3.47
CA HIS A 204 21.80 39.26 -4.91
C HIS A 204 20.57 38.98 -5.78
N CYS A 205 19.37 39.38 -5.31
CA CYS A 205 18.11 39.22 -6.02
C CYS A 205 17.95 40.35 -7.04
N ARG A 206 17.75 40.03 -8.31
CA ARG A 206 17.58 41.01 -9.40
C ARG A 206 16.14 41.49 -9.44
N LEU A 207 15.88 42.71 -8.98
CA LEU A 207 14.55 43.30 -8.98
C LEU A 207 14.31 44.14 -10.23
N CYS A 208 13.10 44.04 -10.79
CA CYS A 208 12.61 44.98 -11.80
C CYS A 208 11.80 46.08 -11.11
N ILE A 209 12.25 47.32 -11.22
CA ILE A 209 11.63 48.49 -10.58
C ILE A 209 11.19 49.47 -11.67
N PRO A 210 9.88 49.75 -11.81
CA PRO A 210 9.34 50.64 -12.84
C PRO A 210 10.08 51.97 -13.01
N ALA A 211 10.39 52.68 -11.91
CA ALA A 211 11.07 53.98 -11.98
C ALA A 211 12.52 53.92 -12.49
N ARG A 212 13.15 52.74 -12.55
CA ARG A 212 14.54 52.54 -12.99
C ARG A 212 14.63 51.80 -14.32
N ASP A 213 13.82 50.75 -14.48
CA ASP A 213 14.00 49.73 -15.53
C ASP A 213 13.08 49.93 -16.74
N PHE A 214 12.17 50.90 -16.72
CA PHE A 214 11.32 51.24 -17.86
C PHE A 214 12.11 51.92 -18.97
N GLU A 215 11.88 51.49 -20.19
CA GLU A 215 12.60 52.00 -21.35
C GLU A 215 11.97 53.32 -21.80
N PRO A 216 12.75 54.42 -21.84
CA PRO A 216 12.23 55.72 -22.24
C PRO A 216 11.81 55.69 -23.72
N GLY A 217 10.60 56.17 -24.01
CA GLY A 217 10.05 56.20 -25.37
C GLY A 217 9.17 55.00 -25.74
N ALA A 218 9.16 53.93 -24.96
CA ALA A 218 8.21 52.83 -25.11
C ALA A 218 6.87 53.12 -24.41
N LEU A 219 5.79 52.46 -24.84
CA LEU A 219 4.49 52.59 -24.19
C LEU A 219 4.54 52.03 -22.76
N ILE A 220 3.90 52.70 -21.80
CA ILE A 220 3.87 52.25 -20.39
C ILE A 220 3.28 50.84 -20.28
N VAL A 221 2.22 50.55 -21.06
CA VAL A 221 1.59 49.23 -21.10
C VAL A 221 2.55 48.14 -21.59
N GLU A 222 3.35 48.44 -22.62
CA GLU A 222 4.36 47.51 -23.15
C GLU A 222 5.50 47.31 -22.15
N ASN A 223 5.97 48.40 -21.52
CA ASN A 223 6.96 48.34 -20.45
C ASN A 223 6.48 47.45 -19.30
N ILE A 224 5.24 47.64 -18.83
CA ILE A 224 4.65 46.79 -17.80
C ILE A 224 4.63 45.34 -18.28
N THR A 225 3.99 45.06 -19.41
CA THR A 225 3.76 43.67 -19.89
C THR A 225 5.08 42.94 -20.11
N ASN A 226 6.04 43.57 -20.80
CA ASN A 226 7.34 42.94 -21.09
C ASN A 226 8.14 42.67 -19.81
N LYS A 227 8.20 43.64 -18.89
CA LYS A 227 8.94 43.46 -17.64
C LYS A 227 8.26 42.46 -16.70
N PHE A 228 6.93 42.34 -16.78
CA PHE A 228 6.13 41.38 -16.03
C PHE A 228 6.37 39.93 -16.48
N GLU A 229 6.44 39.70 -17.80
CA GLU A 229 6.77 38.39 -18.39
C GLU A 229 8.24 38.00 -18.13
N LEU A 230 9.17 38.96 -18.15
CA LEU A 230 10.59 38.74 -17.87
C LEU A 230 10.93 38.50 -16.39
N SER A 231 9.94 38.60 -15.50
CA SER A 231 10.12 38.47 -14.06
C SER A 231 9.53 37.17 -13.53
N LYS A 232 10.32 36.44 -12.74
CA LYS A 232 9.90 35.15 -12.18
C LYS A 232 8.76 35.31 -11.16
N ASN A 233 8.96 36.14 -10.15
CA ASN A 233 7.97 36.41 -9.11
C ASN A 233 7.41 37.84 -9.19
N ILE A 234 6.27 38.09 -8.55
CA ILE A 234 5.67 39.41 -8.44
C ILE A 234 5.56 39.78 -6.96
N VAL A 235 6.11 40.95 -6.60
CA VAL A 235 6.07 41.50 -5.24
C VAL A 235 5.16 42.73 -5.24
N VAL A 236 4.07 42.67 -4.49
CA VAL A 236 3.12 43.79 -4.34
C VAL A 236 3.35 44.46 -2.99
N ILE A 237 3.55 45.77 -3.01
CA ILE A 237 3.66 46.57 -1.79
C ILE A 237 2.35 47.28 -1.54
N LEU A 238 1.62 46.79 -0.55
CA LEU A 238 0.32 47.29 -0.17
C LEU A 238 0.46 48.43 0.85
N SER A 239 0.04 49.61 0.42
CA SER A 239 -0.05 50.86 1.19
C SER A 239 -1.35 51.57 0.84
N ARG A 240 -1.72 52.61 1.60
CA ARG A 240 -2.87 53.47 1.26
C ARG A 240 -2.68 54.14 -0.10
N SER A 241 -1.47 54.61 -0.40
CA SER A 241 -1.14 55.25 -1.68
C SER A 241 -1.22 54.32 -2.89
N LEU A 242 -1.22 53.00 -2.69
CA LEU A 242 -1.43 52.03 -3.78
C LEU A 242 -2.88 52.02 -4.25
N LEU A 243 -3.85 52.30 -3.36
CA LEU A 243 -5.28 52.27 -3.70
C LEU A 243 -5.67 53.42 -4.63
N ASP A 244 -4.94 54.54 -4.58
CA ASP A 244 -5.21 55.74 -5.39
C ASP A 244 -4.41 55.76 -6.71
N CYS A 245 -3.65 54.70 -7.01
CA CYS A 245 -2.74 54.64 -8.16
C CYS A 245 -3.44 54.11 -9.43
N GLU A 246 -3.51 54.95 -10.48
CA GLU A 246 -4.21 54.64 -11.74
C GLU A 246 -3.70 53.37 -12.46
N TRP A 247 -2.38 53.14 -12.47
CA TRP A 247 -1.77 51.98 -13.15
C TRP A 247 -1.73 50.72 -12.28
N CYS A 248 -1.95 50.85 -10.98
CA CYS A 248 -1.79 49.75 -10.05
C CYS A 248 -2.92 48.73 -10.20
N ASP A 249 -4.15 49.15 -10.50
CA ASP A 249 -5.26 48.23 -10.78
C ASP A 249 -5.00 47.34 -12.01
N TYR A 250 -4.42 47.91 -13.07
CA TYR A 250 -4.02 47.14 -14.26
C TYR A 250 -2.96 46.09 -13.91
N GLN A 251 -1.92 46.48 -13.19
CA GLN A 251 -0.85 45.56 -12.76
C GLN A 251 -1.37 44.48 -11.81
N LEU A 252 -2.31 44.81 -10.91
CA LEU A 252 -2.95 43.84 -10.01
C LEU A 252 -3.81 42.83 -10.80
N ALA A 253 -4.56 43.26 -11.82
CA ALA A 253 -5.33 42.36 -12.67
C ALA A 253 -4.43 41.39 -13.46
N LEU A 254 -3.29 41.86 -13.98
CA LEU A 254 -2.29 41.00 -14.60
C LEU A 254 -1.72 39.99 -13.60
N THR A 255 -1.45 40.45 -12.37
CA THR A 255 -0.94 39.62 -11.27
C THR A 255 -1.90 38.51 -10.89
N GLN A 256 -3.21 38.79 -10.82
CA GLN A 256 -4.22 37.75 -10.62
C GLN A 256 -4.18 36.68 -11.69
N THR A 257 -4.10 37.11 -12.94
CA THR A 257 -4.09 36.19 -14.09
C THR A 257 -2.86 35.28 -14.03
N LYS A 258 -1.69 35.84 -13.70
CA LYS A 258 -0.45 35.06 -13.52
C LYS A 258 -0.54 34.10 -12.32
N ALA A 259 -1.05 34.55 -11.17
CA ALA A 259 -1.23 33.70 -9.98
C ALA A 259 -2.21 32.54 -10.21
N ILE A 260 -3.25 32.73 -11.03
CA ILE A 260 -4.18 31.65 -11.41
C ILE A 260 -3.52 30.65 -12.37
N ARG A 261 -2.69 31.12 -13.31
CA ARG A 261 -2.03 30.29 -14.33
C ARG A 261 -0.87 29.47 -13.77
N GLU A 262 0.00 30.11 -12.98
CA GLU A 262 1.27 29.54 -12.51
C GLU A 262 1.20 29.08 -11.05
N GLY A 263 0.16 29.49 -10.33
CA GLY A 263 -0.07 29.16 -8.94
C GLY A 263 0.19 30.33 -7.98
N PRO A 264 -0.33 30.26 -6.74
CA PRO A 264 -0.24 31.36 -5.78
C PRO A 264 1.19 31.62 -5.28
N GLY A 265 2.13 30.70 -5.52
CA GLY A 265 3.54 30.84 -5.10
C GLY A 265 4.31 31.95 -5.80
N VAL A 266 3.86 32.37 -7.00
CA VAL A 266 4.51 33.43 -7.80
C VAL A 266 4.31 34.82 -7.20
N LEU A 267 3.30 34.98 -6.35
CA LEU A 267 2.91 36.27 -5.77
C LEU A 267 3.36 36.38 -4.32
N SER A 268 3.98 37.49 -3.96
CA SER A 268 4.29 37.89 -2.58
C SER A 268 3.71 39.27 -2.27
N ILE A 269 2.89 39.37 -1.22
CA ILE A 269 2.26 40.64 -0.81
C ILE A 269 2.93 41.14 0.48
N ILE A 270 3.40 42.39 0.47
CA ILE A 270 3.98 43.10 1.60
C ILE A 270 2.99 44.16 2.08
N LEU A 271 2.52 44.06 3.32
CA LEU A 271 1.66 45.05 3.96
C LEU A 271 2.53 46.08 4.69
N LEU A 272 2.61 47.32 4.20
CA LEU A 272 3.37 48.40 4.86
C LEU A 272 2.61 49.03 6.04
N GLU A 273 1.28 49.07 5.93
CA GLU A 273 0.39 49.66 6.92
C GLU A 273 -0.76 48.71 7.21
N ASP A 274 -1.25 48.71 8.46
CA ASP A 274 -2.48 48.03 8.82
C ASP A 274 -3.66 48.78 8.19
N MET A 275 -4.42 48.06 7.36
CA MET A 275 -5.54 48.61 6.60
C MET A 275 -6.86 48.12 7.19
N ASP A 276 -7.74 49.05 7.55
CA ASP A 276 -9.14 48.74 7.81
C ASP A 276 -9.81 48.28 6.50
N SER A 277 -10.58 47.20 6.58
CA SER A 277 -11.06 46.35 5.47
C SER A 277 -12.05 46.99 4.48
N ILE A 278 -12.16 48.32 4.45
CA ILE A 278 -13.32 49.03 3.87
C ILE A 278 -13.07 49.55 2.44
N ASN A 279 -11.81 49.80 2.02
CA ASN A 279 -11.49 50.40 0.70
C ASN A 279 -10.68 49.49 -0.25
N ILE A 280 -10.78 48.16 -0.13
CA ILE A 280 -9.99 47.23 -0.95
C ILE A 280 -10.75 46.89 -2.25
N SER A 281 -10.12 47.13 -3.41
CA SER A 281 -10.67 46.78 -4.73
C SER A 281 -10.96 45.28 -4.85
N PRO A 282 -11.95 44.85 -5.66
CA PRO A 282 -12.28 43.43 -5.82
C PRO A 282 -11.08 42.58 -6.26
N SER A 283 -10.22 43.14 -7.11
CA SER A 283 -9.03 42.45 -7.61
C SER A 283 -8.04 42.16 -6.47
N MET A 284 -7.80 43.16 -5.64
CA MET A 284 -6.93 43.03 -4.48
C MET A 284 -7.49 42.05 -3.44
N ARG A 285 -8.81 42.06 -3.21
CA ARG A 285 -9.47 41.10 -2.30
C ARG A 285 -9.26 39.66 -2.73
N ALA A 286 -9.35 39.38 -4.03
CA ALA A 286 -9.11 38.04 -4.54
C ALA A 286 -7.63 37.63 -4.35
N LEU A 287 -6.68 38.54 -4.58
CA LEU A 287 -5.25 38.28 -4.33
C LEU A 287 -4.94 38.00 -2.85
N LEU A 288 -5.48 38.82 -1.95
CA LEU A 288 -5.33 38.64 -0.50
C LEU A 288 -5.92 37.31 -0.01
N SER A 289 -6.96 36.80 -0.67
CA SER A 289 -7.55 35.49 -0.35
C SER A 289 -6.70 34.30 -0.80
N MET A 290 -5.79 34.51 -1.77
CA MET A 290 -5.00 33.46 -2.40
C MET A 290 -3.63 33.25 -1.74
N VAL A 291 -3.10 34.25 -1.01
CA VAL A 291 -1.70 34.28 -0.57
C VAL A 291 -1.55 34.77 0.88
N ASN A 292 -0.59 34.18 1.60
CA ASN A 292 -0.18 34.68 2.91
C ASN A 292 0.60 36.00 2.77
N CYS A 293 0.08 37.06 3.40
CA CYS A 293 0.71 38.38 3.36
C CYS A 293 1.83 38.51 4.41
N CYS A 294 2.91 39.19 4.04
CA CYS A 294 4.00 39.54 4.95
C CYS A 294 3.75 40.95 5.51
N THR A 295 3.55 41.08 6.81
CA THR A 295 3.36 42.38 7.46
C THR A 295 4.68 43.04 7.82
N TRP A 296 4.83 44.31 7.45
CA TRP A 296 5.96 45.12 7.83
C TRP A 296 5.83 45.55 9.29
N SER A 297 6.93 45.50 10.04
CA SER A 297 6.96 45.91 11.44
C SER A 297 8.17 46.80 11.72
N CYS A 298 8.02 47.74 12.65
CA CYS A 298 9.09 48.64 13.07
C CYS A 298 10.12 47.97 14.00
N ASP A 299 9.79 46.80 14.54
CA ASP A 299 10.66 46.05 15.45
C ASP A 299 11.82 45.36 14.70
N ARG A 300 13.05 45.54 15.19
CA ARG A 300 14.28 45.01 14.55
C ARG A 300 14.31 43.48 14.49
N THR A 301 13.77 42.80 15.49
CA THR A 301 13.73 41.33 15.49
C THR A 301 12.71 40.80 14.49
N SER A 302 11.56 41.46 14.39
CA SER A 302 10.50 41.13 13.45
C SER A 302 10.88 41.44 11.99
N GLN A 303 11.66 42.50 11.75
CA GLN A 303 12.23 42.80 10.42
C GLN A 303 13.14 41.69 9.88
N ARG A 304 13.98 41.08 10.73
CA ARG A 304 14.83 39.96 10.27
C ARG A 304 14.01 38.76 9.82
N ARG A 305 12.91 38.45 10.52
CA ARG A 305 12.00 37.37 10.14
C ARG A 305 11.26 37.69 8.85
N PHE A 306 10.79 38.93 8.70
CA PHE A 306 10.14 39.41 7.49
C PHE A 306 11.01 39.19 6.25
N TRP A 307 12.28 39.63 6.28
CA TRP A 307 13.19 39.45 5.14
C TRP A 307 13.49 37.98 4.86
N GLY A 308 13.67 37.15 5.90
CA GLY A 308 13.87 35.71 5.73
C GLY A 308 12.66 35.01 5.09
N GLN A 309 11.44 35.36 5.51
CA GLN A 309 10.20 34.83 4.92
C GLN A 309 10.03 35.27 3.47
N LEU A 310 10.28 36.54 3.16
CA LEU A 310 10.20 37.07 1.81
C LEU A 310 11.20 36.39 0.87
N LEU A 311 12.46 36.26 1.28
CA LEU A 311 13.48 35.55 0.50
C LEU A 311 13.14 34.08 0.31
N THR A 312 12.61 33.42 1.34
CA THR A 312 12.16 32.03 1.21
C THR A 312 11.00 31.94 0.22
N ALA A 313 10.04 32.88 0.24
CA ALA A 313 8.93 32.89 -0.72
C ALA A 313 9.42 33.08 -2.17
N LEU A 314 10.35 34.01 -2.39
CA LEU A 314 10.95 34.27 -3.70
C LEU A 314 11.80 33.09 -4.21
N ASN A 315 12.51 32.38 -3.31
CA ASN A 315 13.38 31.26 -3.66
C ASN A 315 12.67 29.90 -3.69
N LYS A 316 11.52 29.74 -3.03
CA LYS A 316 10.79 28.47 -3.00
C LYS A 316 10.30 28.05 -4.38
N HIS A 317 10.05 29.03 -5.26
CA HIS A 317 9.76 28.78 -6.67
C HIS A 317 10.99 28.32 -7.46
N THR A 318 12.21 28.51 -6.94
CA THR A 318 13.49 28.06 -7.52
C THR A 318 13.81 26.63 -7.12
N ASP A 319 13.43 26.19 -5.92
CA ASP A 319 13.72 24.83 -5.43
C ASP A 319 12.70 23.77 -5.87
N SER A 320 11.44 24.16 -6.16
CA SER A 320 10.46 23.26 -6.77
C SER A 320 10.79 22.87 -8.23
N GLU A 321 11.74 23.57 -8.86
CA GLU A 321 12.21 23.35 -10.23
C GLU A 321 13.46 22.46 -10.30
N ASN A 322 14.23 22.32 -9.22
CA ASN A 322 15.46 21.52 -9.17
C ASN A 322 15.28 20.12 -8.55
N GLY A 323 14.05 19.75 -8.19
CA GLY A 323 13.74 18.55 -7.40
C GLY A 323 12.87 17.49 -8.08
N GLN A 324 12.68 17.52 -9.41
CA GLN A 324 11.89 16.51 -10.12
C GLN A 324 12.57 15.97 -11.38
#